data_AF-A0A3D3ZMG1-F1
#
_entry.id   AF-A0A3D3ZMG1-F1
#
_cell.length_a   1.000
_cell.length_b   1.000
_cell.length_c   1.000
_cell.angle_alpha   90.00
_cell.angle_beta   90.00
_cell.angle_gamma   90.00
#
_symmetry.space_group_name_H-M   'P 1'
#
loop_
_entity.id
_entity.type
_entity.pdbx_description
1 polymer ?
#
loop_
_entity_poly.entity_id
_entity_poly.type
_entity_poly.pdbx_seq_one_letter_code
_entity_poly.pdbx_strand_id
1 'polypeptide(L)'
;MQTSLDHDIFRELGIHRVIEPRGALPQPAWKLDNTPTAYPTETLIDVQRLHIDSASFTQIASACERDTHRISRHIIDIVAERGKMHNPVTGSGGVLVGTIEHLDETFGRKHQLAIGDTIVSLTSLSWLPLYLEHINQIHLDRSEVEVKGKAIFFRSNPLAKLPGDLPQEMVVAALDVAGAPARVAALATPGQRVTVLGAGGTAGLLTLCALHQRLGSQGEIIAVEYGEQALQDIAALGVANVIIQGNATRPLELVKQVQQTLSGRDYLSDLSINVVNVP
;
A
#
# COMPACT_ATOMS: atom_id res chain seq x y z
N MET A 1 -23.31 19.47 -24.30
CA MET A 1 -22.99 19.69 -22.87
C MET A 1 -22.60 18.40 -22.14
N GLN A 2 -23.18 17.24 -22.46
CA GLN A 2 -22.75 15.94 -21.88
C GLN A 2 -21.33 15.52 -22.30
N THR A 3 -20.94 15.79 -23.55
CA THR A 3 -19.65 15.34 -24.10
C THR A 3 -18.43 15.97 -23.43
N SER A 4 -18.43 17.24 -23.02
CA SER A 4 -17.24 17.83 -22.38
C SER A 4 -17.01 17.30 -20.97
N LEU A 5 -18.09 17.08 -20.21
CA LEU A 5 -18.03 16.53 -18.85
C LEU A 5 -17.50 15.09 -18.84
N ASP A 6 -17.91 14.29 -19.84
CA ASP A 6 -17.41 12.93 -20.01
C ASP A 6 -15.90 12.91 -20.32
N HIS A 7 -15.41 13.84 -21.14
CA HIS A 7 -13.98 13.92 -21.46
C HIS A 7 -13.13 14.35 -20.26
N ASP A 8 -13.65 15.24 -19.42
CA ASP A 8 -12.96 15.67 -18.20
C ASP A 8 -12.87 14.51 -17.20
N ILE A 9 -13.95 13.77 -16.96
CA ILE A 9 -13.94 12.58 -16.08
C ILE A 9 -12.94 11.53 -16.58
N PHE A 10 -12.90 11.27 -17.89
CA PHE A 10 -11.98 10.29 -18.47
C PHE A 10 -10.52 10.68 -18.19
N ARG A 11 -10.18 11.97 -18.29
CA ARG A 11 -8.85 12.49 -18.00
C ARG A 11 -8.52 12.50 -16.51
N GLU A 12 -9.49 12.86 -15.67
CA GLU A 12 -9.34 12.87 -14.22
C GLU A 12 -9.10 11.48 -13.63
N LEU A 13 -9.66 10.45 -14.27
CA LEU A 13 -9.51 9.04 -13.87
C LEU A 13 -8.36 8.33 -14.59
N GLY A 14 -7.79 8.93 -15.64
CA GLY A 14 -6.70 8.34 -16.43
C GLY A 14 -7.14 7.34 -17.49
N ILE A 15 -8.43 7.26 -17.81
CA ILE A 15 -8.99 6.29 -18.78
C ILE A 15 -8.39 6.50 -20.17
N HIS A 16 -8.03 7.74 -20.54
CA HIS A 16 -7.40 8.06 -21.82
C HIS A 16 -6.02 7.41 -22.02
N ARG A 17 -5.36 6.99 -20.94
CA ARG A 17 -4.08 6.25 -20.99
C ARG A 17 -4.27 4.74 -21.07
N VAL A 18 -5.50 4.22 -21.02
CA VAL A 18 -5.75 2.78 -21.04
C VAL A 18 -5.67 2.23 -22.47
N ILE A 19 -4.71 1.34 -22.71
CA ILE A 19 -4.53 0.67 -24.00
C ILE A 19 -5.42 -0.57 -24.08
N GLU A 20 -5.43 -1.38 -23.01
CA GLU A 20 -6.12 -2.68 -23.01
C GLU A 20 -6.68 -3.03 -21.62
N PRO A 21 -7.99 -3.37 -21.50
CA PRO A 21 -9.05 -3.11 -22.49
C PRO A 21 -9.43 -1.62 -22.51
N ARG A 22 -9.65 -1.05 -23.70
CA ARG A 22 -10.01 0.37 -23.86
C ARG A 22 -11.27 0.72 -23.07
N GLY A 23 -11.25 1.87 -22.38
CA GLY A 23 -12.38 2.38 -21.61
C GLY A 23 -12.47 1.84 -20.18
N ALA A 24 -11.62 0.88 -19.78
CA ALA A 24 -11.51 0.47 -18.39
C ALA A 24 -10.84 1.55 -17.52
N LEU A 25 -10.94 1.40 -16.20
CA LEU A 25 -10.13 2.18 -15.27
C LEU A 25 -8.67 1.73 -15.31
N PRO A 26 -7.68 2.59 -15.01
CA PRO A 26 -6.27 2.22 -15.16
C PRO A 26 -5.83 1.08 -14.26
N GLN A 27 -6.38 0.94 -13.05
CA GLN A 27 -5.99 -0.12 -12.12
C GLN A 27 -6.33 -1.54 -12.62
N PRO A 28 -7.58 -1.85 -13.01
CA PRO A 28 -7.91 -3.16 -13.59
C PRO A 28 -7.41 -3.36 -15.02
N ALA A 29 -6.97 -2.30 -15.72
CA ALA A 29 -6.46 -2.43 -17.08
C ALA A 29 -5.23 -3.35 -17.15
N TRP A 30 -5.13 -4.12 -18.23
CA TRP A 30 -3.98 -4.95 -18.53
C TRP A 30 -2.76 -4.08 -18.87
N LYS A 31 -2.97 -3.07 -19.74
CA LYS A 31 -1.90 -2.22 -20.27
C LYS A 31 -2.27 -0.73 -20.29
N LEU A 32 -1.32 0.10 -19.88
CA LEU A 32 -1.37 1.56 -19.93
C LEU A 32 -0.33 2.13 -20.90
N ASP A 33 -0.64 3.29 -21.48
CA ASP A 33 0.32 4.17 -22.12
C ASP A 33 1.12 4.91 -21.05
N ASN A 34 2.37 4.49 -20.87
CA ASN A 34 3.32 5.08 -19.92
C ASN A 34 4.29 6.07 -20.56
N THR A 35 3.97 6.62 -21.74
CA THR A 35 4.81 7.65 -22.38
C THR A 35 5.11 8.76 -21.36
N PRO A 36 6.40 9.04 -21.07
CA PRO A 36 6.83 9.87 -19.94
C PRO A 36 6.72 11.38 -20.21
N THR A 37 5.58 11.79 -20.77
CA THR A 37 5.25 13.18 -21.09
C THR A 37 3.84 13.45 -20.57
N ALA A 38 3.67 14.48 -19.73
CA ALA A 38 2.36 14.83 -19.20
C ALA A 38 1.48 15.55 -20.22
N TYR A 39 0.19 15.22 -20.21
CA TYR A 39 -0.87 16.04 -20.79
C TYR A 39 -1.21 17.23 -19.86
N PRO A 40 -1.94 18.25 -20.34
CA PRO A 40 -2.28 19.44 -19.53
C PRO A 40 -3.01 19.15 -18.22
N THR A 41 -3.73 18.03 -18.11
CA THR A 41 -4.49 17.64 -16.91
C THR A 41 -3.75 16.61 -16.05
N GLU A 42 -2.46 16.41 -16.29
CA GLU A 42 -1.62 15.40 -15.64
C GLU A 42 -0.43 16.03 -14.94
N THR A 43 0.01 15.35 -13.89
CA THR A 43 1.22 15.70 -13.13
C THR A 43 2.29 14.66 -13.44
N LEU A 44 3.48 15.10 -13.83
CA LEU A 44 4.64 14.26 -14.11
C LEU A 44 5.55 14.23 -12.88
N ILE A 45 5.91 13.03 -12.46
CA ILE A 45 6.78 12.79 -11.31
C ILE A 45 8.10 12.19 -11.78
N ASP A 46 9.19 12.78 -11.34
CA ASP A 46 10.53 12.18 -11.33
C ASP A 46 10.60 11.10 -10.24
N VAL A 47 10.56 9.84 -10.65
CA VAL A 47 10.52 8.71 -9.72
C VAL A 47 11.92 8.34 -9.27
N GLN A 48 12.12 8.29 -7.96
CA GLN A 48 13.40 7.97 -7.34
C GLN A 48 13.39 6.56 -6.72
N ARG A 49 12.26 6.17 -6.14
CA ARG A 49 12.11 4.89 -5.45
C ARG A 49 10.73 4.30 -5.64
N LEU A 50 10.70 2.97 -5.73
CA LEU A 50 9.50 2.16 -5.64
C LEU A 50 9.55 1.37 -4.34
N HIS A 51 8.50 1.42 -3.55
CA HIS A 51 8.26 0.48 -2.47
C HIS A 51 7.23 -0.53 -2.97
N ILE A 52 7.72 -1.72 -3.35
CA ILE A 52 6.85 -2.78 -3.83
C ILE A 52 6.17 -3.39 -2.62
N ASP A 53 4.85 -3.60 -2.69
CA ASP A 53 4.10 -4.14 -1.57
C ASP A 53 4.64 -5.51 -1.13
N SER A 54 4.52 -5.80 0.16
CA SER A 54 5.16 -6.97 0.78
C SER A 54 4.84 -8.30 0.09
N ALA A 55 3.58 -8.49 -0.34
CA ALA A 55 3.16 -9.72 -1.03
C ALA A 55 3.84 -9.81 -2.41
N SER A 56 3.77 -8.74 -3.21
CA SER A 56 4.43 -8.69 -4.52
C SER A 56 5.94 -8.88 -4.42
N PHE A 57 6.61 -8.19 -3.50
CA PHE A 57 8.06 -8.26 -3.38
C PHE A 57 8.52 -9.64 -2.92
N THR A 58 7.84 -10.24 -1.93
CA THR A 58 8.13 -11.61 -1.48
C THR A 58 7.98 -12.61 -2.62
N GLN A 59 6.90 -12.49 -3.40
CA GLN A 59 6.65 -13.37 -4.53
C GLN A 59 7.74 -13.22 -5.62
N ILE A 60 8.07 -11.99 -6.03
CA ILE A 60 9.08 -11.72 -7.06
C ILE A 60 10.46 -12.20 -6.58
N ALA A 61 10.84 -11.86 -5.34
CA ALA A 61 12.11 -12.26 -4.76
C ALA A 61 12.22 -13.78 -4.69
N SER A 62 11.16 -14.49 -4.31
CA SER A 62 11.14 -15.97 -4.32
C SER A 62 11.31 -16.54 -5.74
N ALA A 63 10.54 -16.05 -6.71
CA ALA A 63 10.63 -16.47 -8.11
C ALA A 63 11.99 -16.19 -8.77
N CYS A 64 12.70 -15.18 -8.26
CA CYS A 64 14.03 -14.80 -8.70
C CYS A 64 15.16 -15.37 -7.82
N GLU A 65 14.86 -16.27 -6.88
CA GLU A 65 15.83 -16.85 -5.94
C GLU A 65 16.63 -15.78 -5.17
N ARG A 66 16.00 -14.63 -4.92
CA ARG A 66 16.55 -13.44 -4.26
C ARG A 66 17.76 -12.82 -4.98
N ASP A 67 17.99 -13.19 -6.23
CA ASP A 67 19.03 -12.58 -7.08
C ASP A 67 18.56 -11.19 -7.56
N THR A 68 19.31 -10.14 -7.19
CA THR A 68 18.93 -8.75 -7.46
C THR A 68 18.92 -8.42 -8.95
N HIS A 69 19.76 -9.07 -9.78
CA HIS A 69 19.74 -8.88 -11.23
C HIS A 69 18.48 -9.48 -11.86
N ARG A 70 18.07 -10.67 -11.42
CA ARG A 70 16.82 -11.32 -11.85
C ARG A 70 15.60 -10.53 -11.41
N ILE A 71 15.58 -10.04 -10.16
CA ILE A 71 14.51 -9.17 -9.65
C ILE A 71 14.41 -7.88 -10.48
N SER A 72 15.55 -7.24 -10.73
CA SER A 72 15.62 -6.00 -11.54
C SER A 72 15.02 -6.20 -12.93
N ARG A 73 15.47 -7.23 -13.65
CA ARG A 73 14.91 -7.59 -14.96
C ARG A 73 13.42 -7.88 -14.88
N HIS A 74 12.99 -8.65 -13.89
CA HIS A 74 11.58 -9.02 -13.71
C HIS A 74 10.67 -7.80 -13.52
N ILE A 75 11.08 -6.82 -12.70
CA ILE A 75 10.33 -5.58 -12.49
C ILE A 75 10.28 -4.74 -13.77
N ILE A 76 11.42 -4.59 -14.46
CA ILE A 76 11.48 -3.85 -15.73
C ILE A 76 10.57 -4.49 -16.77
N ASP A 77 10.56 -5.82 -16.88
CA ASP A 77 9.73 -6.56 -17.84
C ASP A 77 8.23 -6.36 -17.54
N ILE A 78 7.82 -6.42 -16.27
CA ILE A 78 6.43 -6.13 -15.85
C ILE A 78 6.03 -4.72 -16.29
N VAL A 79 6.87 -3.73 -16.00
CA VAL A 79 6.57 -2.33 -16.32
C VAL A 79 6.57 -2.09 -17.83
N ALA A 80 7.48 -2.70 -18.59
CA ALA A 80 7.53 -2.60 -20.04
C ALA A 80 6.31 -3.24 -20.72
N GLU A 81 5.86 -4.39 -20.22
CA GLU A 81 4.70 -5.10 -20.78
C GLU A 81 3.40 -4.35 -20.49
N ARG A 82 3.22 -3.90 -19.24
CA ARG A 82 1.95 -3.34 -18.73
C ARG A 82 1.87 -1.82 -18.73
N GLY A 83 2.98 -1.12 -18.85
CA GLY A 83 3.05 0.34 -18.65
C GLY A 83 2.88 0.79 -17.19
N LYS A 84 2.98 -0.14 -16.24
CA LYS A 84 2.77 0.09 -14.81
C LYS A 84 3.36 -1.04 -13.99
N MET A 85 3.66 -0.80 -12.72
CA MET A 85 4.08 -1.89 -11.83
C MET A 85 2.85 -2.58 -11.24
N HIS A 86 2.42 -3.64 -11.92
CA HIS A 86 1.29 -4.48 -11.54
C HIS A 86 1.73 -5.94 -11.59
N ASN A 87 1.99 -6.53 -10.43
CA ASN A 87 2.44 -7.91 -10.35
C ASN A 87 1.29 -8.85 -10.79
N PRO A 88 1.47 -9.67 -11.86
CA PRO A 88 0.45 -10.59 -12.35
C PRO A 88 -0.03 -11.63 -11.33
N VAL A 89 0.82 -11.98 -10.36
CA VAL A 89 0.53 -13.07 -9.41
C VAL A 89 -0.31 -12.58 -8.23
N THR A 90 -0.04 -11.38 -7.73
CA THR A 90 -0.69 -10.81 -6.53
C THR A 90 -1.76 -9.78 -6.86
N GLY A 91 -1.71 -9.15 -8.04
CA GLY A 91 -2.61 -8.06 -8.44
C GLY A 91 -2.26 -6.70 -7.80
N SER A 92 -1.15 -6.61 -7.07
CA SER A 92 -0.71 -5.41 -6.35
C SER A 92 0.53 -4.76 -6.99
N GLY A 93 0.98 -3.64 -6.42
CA GLY A 93 2.11 -2.87 -6.95
C GLY A 93 2.91 -2.15 -5.87
N GLY A 94 2.26 -1.54 -4.88
CA GLY A 94 2.90 -0.74 -3.81
C GLY A 94 2.83 0.76 -4.08
N VAL A 95 3.78 1.52 -3.55
CA VAL A 95 3.85 2.99 -3.64
C VAL A 95 5.16 3.48 -4.25
N LEU A 96 5.19 4.73 -4.71
CA LEU A 96 6.42 5.38 -5.16
C LEU A 96 6.76 6.61 -4.34
N VAL A 97 8.04 6.96 -4.37
CA VAL A 97 8.55 8.27 -3.93
C VAL A 97 9.21 8.96 -5.10
N GLY A 98 8.89 10.24 -5.28
CA GLY A 98 9.44 11.04 -6.36
C GLY A 98 9.22 12.53 -6.16
N THR A 99 9.72 13.31 -7.12
CA THR A 99 9.65 14.77 -7.11
C THR A 99 8.77 15.26 -8.24
N ILE A 100 8.02 16.33 -8.01
CA ILE A 100 7.15 16.92 -9.03
C ILE A 100 8.00 17.65 -10.09
N GLU A 101 7.89 17.20 -11.35
CA GLU A 101 8.54 17.82 -12.50
C GLU A 101 7.58 18.72 -13.27
N HIS A 102 6.38 18.23 -13.58
CA HIS A 102 5.28 18.98 -14.19
C HIS A 102 4.05 18.88 -13.31
N LEU A 103 3.34 20.00 -13.10
CA LEU A 103 2.21 20.07 -12.18
C LEU A 103 0.96 20.59 -12.89
N ASP A 104 -0.11 19.79 -12.87
CA ASP A 104 -1.45 20.30 -13.17
C ASP A 104 -1.88 21.26 -12.05
N GLU A 105 -2.25 22.50 -12.39
CA GLU A 105 -2.55 23.53 -11.40
C GLU A 105 -3.73 23.19 -10.49
N THR A 106 -4.72 22.44 -11.00
CA THR A 106 -5.89 22.03 -10.22
C THR A 106 -5.49 20.99 -9.18
N PHE A 107 -4.68 20.02 -9.59
CA PHE A 107 -4.07 19.03 -8.71
C PHE A 107 -3.16 19.70 -7.66
N GLY A 108 -2.30 20.63 -8.10
CA GLY A 108 -1.42 21.40 -7.23
C GLY A 108 -2.16 22.17 -6.14
N ARG A 109 -3.25 22.88 -6.51
CA ARG A 109 -4.10 23.59 -5.53
C ARG A 109 -4.79 22.65 -4.55
N LYS A 110 -5.33 21.52 -5.03
CA LYS A 110 -6.02 20.53 -4.19
C LYS A 110 -5.10 19.93 -3.12
N HIS A 111 -3.85 19.64 -3.48
CA HIS A 111 -2.89 18.96 -2.61
C HIS A 111 -1.83 19.90 -1.99
N GLN A 112 -1.91 21.22 -2.26
CA GLN A 112 -0.96 22.23 -1.79
C GLN A 112 0.48 21.92 -2.21
N LEU A 113 0.66 21.59 -3.49
CA LEU A 113 1.94 21.16 -4.08
C LEU A 113 2.56 22.25 -4.97
N ALA A 114 3.88 22.21 -5.08
CA ALA A 114 4.67 22.96 -6.05
C ALA A 114 5.65 22.04 -6.81
N ILE A 115 6.11 22.49 -7.98
CA ILE A 115 7.20 21.83 -8.70
C ILE A 115 8.43 21.75 -7.76
N GLY A 116 9.10 20.60 -7.74
CA GLY A 116 10.21 20.31 -6.83
C GLY A 116 9.80 19.70 -5.49
N ASP A 117 8.51 19.65 -5.14
CA ASP A 117 8.07 18.96 -3.93
C ASP A 117 8.28 17.45 -4.04
N THR A 118 8.73 16.84 -2.94
CA THR A 118 8.84 15.39 -2.82
C THR A 118 7.53 14.82 -2.28
N ILE A 119 7.02 13.79 -2.94
CA ILE A 119 5.75 13.14 -2.61
C ILE A 119 5.94 11.64 -2.43
N VAL A 120 4.98 11.03 -1.75
CA VAL A 120 4.75 9.59 -1.78
C VAL A 120 3.35 9.33 -2.30
N SER A 121 3.21 8.33 -3.18
CA SER A 121 1.91 7.95 -3.69
C SER A 121 1.08 7.29 -2.59
N LEU A 122 -0.19 7.67 -2.48
CA LEU A 122 -1.21 6.87 -1.79
C LEU A 122 -2.08 6.10 -2.80
N THR A 123 -1.72 6.24 -4.07
CA THR A 123 -2.24 5.50 -5.19
C THR A 123 -1.31 4.33 -5.47
N SER A 124 -1.89 3.15 -5.67
CA SER A 124 -1.14 1.95 -6.04
C SER A 124 -0.39 2.15 -7.35
N LEU A 125 0.85 1.64 -7.40
CA LEU A 125 1.64 1.48 -8.61
C LEU A 125 0.93 0.67 -9.70
N SER A 126 -0.08 -0.14 -9.35
CA SER A 126 -0.92 -0.84 -10.31
C SER A 126 -1.98 0.04 -10.98
N TRP A 127 -2.10 1.31 -10.61
CA TRP A 127 -2.92 2.32 -11.27
C TRP A 127 -2.06 3.28 -12.11
N LEU A 128 -0.92 3.72 -11.60
CA LEU A 128 -0.13 4.80 -12.19
C LEU A 128 0.62 4.33 -13.46
N PRO A 129 0.51 5.05 -14.59
CA PRO A 129 1.45 4.86 -15.70
C PRO A 129 2.87 5.11 -15.19
N LEU A 130 3.73 4.12 -15.36
CA LEU A 130 5.12 4.12 -14.87
C LEU A 130 6.06 3.77 -16.01
N TYR A 131 7.06 4.61 -16.22
CA TYR A 131 8.18 4.38 -17.12
C TYR A 131 9.47 4.26 -16.31
N LEU A 132 10.27 3.23 -16.58
CA LEU A 132 11.57 3.03 -15.96
C LEU A 132 12.67 3.11 -17.02
N GLU A 133 13.66 3.96 -16.78
CA GLU A 133 14.89 4.02 -17.57
C GLU A 133 15.86 2.92 -17.11
N HIS A 134 16.09 2.83 -15.80
CA HIS A 134 16.87 1.76 -15.17
C HIS A 134 16.61 1.66 -13.67
N ILE A 135 17.01 0.53 -13.08
CA ILE A 135 17.05 0.28 -11.65
C ILE A 135 18.50 0.44 -11.17
N ASN A 136 18.71 1.28 -10.17
CA ASN A 136 20.02 1.55 -9.57
C ASN A 136 20.40 0.50 -8.53
N GLN A 137 19.47 0.20 -7.61
CA GLN A 137 19.71 -0.65 -6.46
C GLN A 137 18.40 -1.29 -5.97
N ILE A 138 18.51 -2.49 -5.39
CA ILE A 138 17.39 -3.19 -4.75
C ILE A 138 17.77 -3.50 -3.30
N HIS A 139 16.91 -3.09 -2.38
CA HIS A 139 17.04 -3.31 -0.93
C HIS A 139 16.06 -4.41 -0.49
N LEU A 140 16.56 -5.64 -0.40
CA LEU A 140 15.74 -6.84 -0.13
C LEU A 140 15.05 -6.83 1.24
N ASP A 141 15.64 -6.15 2.23
CA ASP A 141 15.15 -6.02 3.59
C ASP A 141 13.98 -5.03 3.71
N ARG A 142 13.90 -4.07 2.79
CA ARG A 142 12.90 -2.98 2.82
C ARG A 142 11.88 -3.05 1.69
N SER A 143 11.98 -4.04 0.81
CA SER A 143 11.16 -4.14 -0.41
C SER A 143 11.22 -2.88 -1.28
N GLU A 144 12.37 -2.21 -1.26
CA GLU A 144 12.59 -0.91 -1.91
C GLU A 144 13.48 -1.09 -3.15
N VAL A 145 13.16 -0.36 -4.21
CA VAL A 145 13.89 -0.36 -5.47
C VAL A 145 14.20 1.09 -5.84
N GLU A 146 15.47 1.43 -5.87
CA GLU A 146 15.94 2.73 -6.36
C GLU A 146 15.95 2.73 -7.88
N VAL A 147 15.34 3.74 -8.48
CA VAL A 147 15.11 3.81 -9.93
C VAL A 147 15.41 5.19 -10.48
N LYS A 148 15.65 5.22 -11.79
CA LYS A 148 15.45 6.42 -12.60
C LYS A 148 14.24 6.16 -13.49
N GLY A 149 13.18 6.93 -13.29
CA GLY A 149 11.93 6.72 -14.02
C GLY A 149 10.99 7.92 -13.93
N LYS A 150 9.82 7.77 -14.55
CA LYS A 150 8.78 8.79 -14.60
C LYS A 150 7.42 8.16 -14.33
N ALA A 151 6.56 8.86 -13.59
CA ALA A 151 5.19 8.42 -13.36
C ALA A 151 4.19 9.55 -13.64
N ILE A 152 2.99 9.17 -14.07
CA ILE A 152 1.90 10.09 -14.37
C ILE A 152 0.83 9.99 -13.27
N PHE A 153 0.45 11.15 -12.73
CA PHE A 153 -0.67 11.28 -11.80
C PHE A 153 -1.84 12.00 -12.46
N PHE A 154 -3.03 11.51 -12.16
CA PHE A 154 -4.32 12.09 -12.54
C PHE A 154 -4.92 12.84 -11.36
N ARG A 155 -5.85 13.76 -11.63
CA ARG A 155 -6.48 14.60 -10.59
C ARG A 155 -7.19 13.84 -9.47
N SER A 156 -7.62 12.61 -9.75
CA SER A 156 -8.26 11.71 -8.79
C SER A 156 -7.26 11.00 -7.85
N ASN A 157 -5.98 10.94 -8.18
CA ASN A 157 -5.00 10.14 -7.46
C ASN A 157 -4.61 10.77 -6.12
N PRO A 158 -4.83 10.10 -4.97
CA PRO A 158 -4.32 10.57 -3.70
C PRO A 158 -2.80 10.40 -3.60
N LEU A 159 -2.17 11.37 -2.94
CA LEU A 159 -0.77 11.37 -2.57
C LEU A 159 -0.57 12.16 -1.27
N ALA A 160 0.60 12.02 -0.66
CA ALA A 160 1.05 12.86 0.44
C ALA A 160 2.35 13.58 0.07
N LYS A 161 2.44 14.87 0.42
CA LYS A 161 3.71 15.58 0.43
C LYS A 161 4.55 15.05 1.58
N LEU A 162 5.81 14.71 1.30
CA LEU A 162 6.70 14.19 2.31
C LEU A 162 7.07 15.32 3.28
N PRO A 163 6.87 15.15 4.60
CA PRO A 163 7.18 16.19 5.56
C PRO A 163 8.69 16.28 5.80
N GLY A 164 9.18 17.49 6.12
CA GLY A 164 10.61 17.75 6.33
C GLY A 164 11.11 17.49 7.75
N ASP A 165 10.22 17.18 8.69
CA ASP A 165 10.50 17.01 10.12
C ASP A 165 10.50 15.55 10.60
N LEU A 166 10.25 14.58 9.70
CA LEU A 166 10.24 13.16 10.00
C LEU A 166 11.20 12.36 9.10
N PRO A 167 11.79 11.25 9.59
CA PRO A 167 12.59 10.37 8.75
C PRO A 167 11.77 9.79 7.59
N GLN A 168 12.27 9.97 6.37
CA GLN A 168 11.56 9.55 5.16
C GLN A 168 11.18 8.07 5.16
N GLU A 169 12.10 7.19 5.55
CA GLU A 169 11.87 5.74 5.58
C GLU A 169 10.66 5.37 6.46
N MET A 170 10.53 6.03 7.61
CA MET A 170 9.40 5.84 8.52
C MET A 170 8.09 6.33 7.89
N VAL A 171 8.11 7.52 7.29
CA VAL A 171 6.92 8.11 6.66
C VAL A 171 6.42 7.21 5.53
N VAL A 172 7.32 6.73 4.68
CA VAL A 172 6.95 5.89 3.54
C VAL A 172 6.44 4.52 4.01
N ALA A 173 7.10 3.91 4.99
CA ALA A 173 6.63 2.64 5.57
C ALA A 173 5.22 2.76 6.17
N ALA A 174 4.90 3.89 6.81
CA ALA A 174 3.56 4.14 7.33
C ALA A 174 2.53 4.39 6.23
N LEU A 175 2.91 5.11 5.17
CA LEU A 175 2.00 5.52 4.10
C LEU A 175 1.72 4.40 3.08
N ASP A 176 2.65 3.46 2.87
CA ASP A 176 2.44 2.26 2.05
C ASP A 176 1.24 1.42 2.56
N VAL A 177 1.08 1.37 3.88
CA VAL A 177 0.02 0.59 4.54
C VAL A 177 -1.10 1.46 5.14
N ALA A 178 -1.14 2.77 4.86
CA ALA A 178 -2.08 3.70 5.48
C ALA A 178 -3.55 3.37 5.21
N GLY A 179 -3.84 2.60 4.15
CA GLY A 179 -5.17 2.08 3.88
C GLY A 179 -5.72 1.18 5.00
N ALA A 180 -4.87 0.40 5.68
CA ALA A 180 -5.28 -0.50 6.75
C ALA A 180 -5.87 0.24 7.97
N PRO A 181 -5.13 1.15 8.66
CA PRO A 181 -5.69 1.90 9.78
C PRO A 181 -6.86 2.80 9.36
N ALA A 182 -6.83 3.42 8.17
CA ALA A 182 -7.93 4.23 7.68
C ALA A 182 -9.21 3.42 7.46
N ARG A 183 -9.09 2.22 6.88
CA ARG A 183 -10.24 1.33 6.66
C ARG A 183 -10.83 0.86 7.99
N VAL A 184 -9.99 0.53 8.96
CA VAL A 184 -10.43 0.07 10.26
C VAL A 184 -11.10 1.19 11.06
N ALA A 185 -10.58 2.42 11.01
CA ALA A 185 -11.24 3.58 11.62
C ALA A 185 -12.67 3.80 11.08
N ALA A 186 -12.91 3.47 9.80
CA ALA A 186 -14.23 3.56 9.18
C ALA A 186 -15.17 2.38 9.51
N LEU A 187 -14.63 1.18 9.69
CA LEU A 187 -15.41 -0.04 9.95
C LEU A 187 -15.74 -0.25 11.43
N ALA A 188 -14.79 0.05 12.33
CA ALA A 188 -14.92 -0.24 13.75
C ALA A 188 -15.90 0.73 14.43
N THR A 189 -16.72 0.17 15.32
CA THR A 189 -17.66 0.92 16.16
C THR A 189 -17.31 0.76 17.64
N PRO A 190 -17.53 1.79 18.48
CA PRO A 190 -17.26 1.69 19.92
C PRO A 190 -17.93 0.48 20.56
N GLY A 191 -17.23 -0.17 21.49
CA GLY A 191 -17.72 -1.35 22.20
C GLY A 191 -17.54 -2.69 21.48
N GLN A 192 -17.07 -2.70 20.23
CA GLN A 192 -16.80 -3.94 19.51
C GLN A 192 -15.60 -4.71 20.08
N ARG A 193 -15.68 -6.03 19.95
CA ARG A 193 -14.52 -6.91 19.98
C ARG A 193 -13.94 -7.06 18.58
N VAL A 194 -12.65 -6.77 18.44
CA VAL A 194 -11.94 -6.84 17.16
C VAL A 194 -10.71 -7.73 17.28
N THR A 195 -10.60 -8.72 16.40
CA THR A 195 -9.38 -9.55 16.27
C THR A 195 -8.55 -9.07 15.09
N VAL A 196 -7.24 -8.90 15.31
CA VAL A 196 -6.25 -8.55 14.27
C VAL A 196 -5.29 -9.72 14.08
N LEU A 197 -5.28 -10.32 12.89
CA LEU A 197 -4.34 -11.37 12.49
C LEU A 197 -3.13 -10.76 11.78
N GLY A 198 -1.92 -11.08 12.22
CA GLY A 198 -0.68 -10.47 11.70
C GLY A 198 -0.40 -9.11 12.33
N ALA A 199 -0.71 -8.99 13.63
CA ALA A 199 -0.71 -7.72 14.34
C ALA A 199 0.69 -7.08 14.52
N GLY A 200 1.76 -7.84 14.28
CA GLY A 200 3.14 -7.42 14.52
C GLY A 200 3.82 -6.64 13.41
N GLY A 201 3.32 -6.75 12.17
CA GLY A 201 3.86 -5.98 11.04
C GLY A 201 3.43 -4.51 11.08
N THR A 202 4.03 -3.65 10.25
CA THR A 202 3.70 -2.20 10.19
C THR A 202 2.20 -1.95 10.02
N ALA A 203 1.53 -2.68 9.12
CA ALA A 203 0.09 -2.57 8.93
C ALA A 203 -0.72 -3.00 10.18
N GLY A 204 -0.26 -4.05 10.86
CA GLY A 204 -0.87 -4.58 12.07
C GLY A 204 -0.74 -3.59 13.24
N LEU A 205 0.47 -3.09 13.50
CA LEU A 205 0.73 -2.13 14.58
C LEU A 205 -0.09 -0.84 14.38
N LEU A 206 -0.11 -0.29 13.16
CA LEU A 206 -0.91 0.89 12.85
C LEU A 206 -2.42 0.61 12.98
N THR A 207 -2.87 -0.59 12.60
CA THR A 207 -4.25 -1.03 12.80
C THR A 207 -4.62 -1.10 14.27
N LEU A 208 -3.76 -1.65 15.12
CA LEU A 208 -3.97 -1.71 16.57
C LEU A 208 -4.11 -0.31 17.17
N CYS A 209 -3.21 0.62 16.80
CA CYS A 209 -3.29 2.01 17.25
C CYS A 209 -4.60 2.68 16.81
N ALA A 210 -5.02 2.49 15.56
CA ALA A 210 -6.28 3.04 15.05
C ALA A 210 -7.50 2.45 15.77
N LEU A 211 -7.50 1.14 16.04
CA LEU A 211 -8.55 0.48 16.83
C LEU A 211 -8.61 1.02 18.25
N HIS A 212 -7.46 1.16 18.90
CA HIS A 212 -7.40 1.66 20.28
C HIS A 212 -8.01 3.06 20.40
N GLN A 213 -7.68 3.95 19.46
CA GLN A 213 -8.29 5.28 19.38
C GLN A 213 -9.79 5.23 19.08
N ARG A 214 -10.23 4.30 18.23
CA ARG A 214 -11.61 4.23 17.75
C ARG A 214 -12.57 3.56 18.73
N LEU A 215 -12.13 2.49 19.39
CA LEU A 215 -12.95 1.68 20.29
C LEU A 215 -12.99 2.24 21.72
N GLY A 216 -11.92 2.95 22.12
CA GLY A 216 -11.76 3.45 23.49
C GLY A 216 -11.75 2.33 24.53
N SER A 217 -12.10 2.66 25.77
CA SER A 217 -12.06 1.71 26.91
C SER A 217 -13.17 0.66 26.91
N GLN A 218 -14.16 0.77 26.01
CA GLN A 218 -15.31 -0.14 25.97
C GLN A 218 -15.15 -1.29 24.97
N GLY A 219 -14.21 -1.21 24.03
CA GLY A 219 -13.93 -2.31 23.11
C GLY A 219 -12.85 -3.25 23.61
N GLU A 220 -12.73 -4.40 22.94
CA GLU A 220 -11.72 -5.42 23.22
C GLU A 220 -10.93 -5.71 21.95
N ILE A 221 -9.62 -5.41 21.98
CA ILE A 221 -8.69 -5.66 20.87
C ILE A 221 -7.90 -6.93 21.18
N ILE A 222 -8.01 -7.90 20.28
CA ILE A 222 -7.28 -9.16 20.33
C ILE A 222 -6.23 -9.14 19.22
N ALA A 223 -4.96 -9.07 19.61
CA ALA A 223 -3.84 -9.12 18.68
C ALA A 223 -3.32 -10.56 18.55
N VAL A 224 -3.23 -11.06 17.33
CA VAL A 224 -2.67 -12.38 17.02
C VAL A 224 -1.41 -12.20 16.19
N GLU A 225 -0.31 -12.77 16.66
CA GLU A 225 0.99 -12.75 15.98
C GLU A 225 1.77 -14.03 16.29
N TYR A 226 2.63 -14.50 15.39
CA TYR A 226 3.41 -15.72 15.61
C TYR A 226 4.81 -15.44 16.20
N GLY A 227 5.40 -14.30 15.84
CA GLY A 227 6.78 -13.94 16.19
C GLY A 227 6.92 -13.40 17.61
N GLU A 228 7.87 -13.93 18.38
CA GLU A 228 8.10 -13.53 19.77
C GLU A 228 8.46 -12.04 19.93
N GLN A 229 9.38 -11.52 19.11
CA GLN A 229 9.76 -10.11 19.13
C GLN A 229 8.55 -9.21 18.86
N ALA A 230 7.75 -9.56 17.86
CA ALA A 230 6.58 -8.78 17.48
C ALA A 230 5.51 -8.76 18.59
N LEU A 231 5.36 -9.85 19.35
CA LEU A 231 4.48 -9.89 20.52
C LEU A 231 4.97 -8.95 21.63
N GLN A 232 6.29 -8.86 21.84
CA GLN A 232 6.88 -7.91 22.79
C GLN A 232 6.63 -6.47 22.34
N ASP A 233 6.78 -6.18 21.05
CA ASP A 233 6.52 -4.86 20.49
C ASP A 233 5.04 -4.47 20.65
N ILE A 234 4.11 -5.39 20.36
CA ILE A 234 2.66 -5.19 20.59
C ILE A 234 2.37 -4.91 22.07
N ALA A 235 2.97 -5.68 22.98
CA ALA A 235 2.79 -5.51 24.42
C ALA A 235 3.31 -4.15 24.91
N ALA A 236 4.46 -3.71 24.40
CA ALA A 236 5.07 -2.43 24.75
C ALA A 236 4.20 -1.22 24.34
N LEU A 237 3.42 -1.34 23.26
CA LEU A 237 2.50 -0.28 22.83
C LEU A 237 1.30 -0.10 23.79
N GLY A 238 0.90 -1.14 24.52
CA GLY A 238 -0.23 -1.07 25.45
C GLY A 238 -1.60 -0.80 24.79
N VAL A 239 -1.72 -1.04 23.49
CA VAL A 239 -2.92 -0.73 22.69
C VAL A 239 -3.87 -1.92 22.51
N ALA A 240 -3.42 -3.14 22.81
CA ALA A 240 -4.22 -4.37 22.72
C ALA A 240 -4.61 -4.88 24.11
N ASN A 241 -5.84 -5.42 24.24
CA ASN A 241 -6.33 -5.99 25.51
C ASN A 241 -5.85 -7.43 25.71
N VAL A 242 -5.78 -8.20 24.62
CA VAL A 242 -5.35 -9.59 24.61
C VAL A 242 -4.32 -9.78 23.52
N ILE A 243 -3.22 -10.44 23.85
CA ILE A 243 -2.13 -10.76 22.91
C ILE A 243 -1.99 -12.27 22.87
N ILE A 244 -2.05 -12.84 21.67
CA ILE A 244 -2.07 -14.28 21.44
C ILE A 244 -0.94 -14.62 20.49
N GLN A 245 0.00 -15.44 20.97
CA GLN A 245 0.98 -16.06 20.09
C GLN A 245 0.29 -17.15 19.27
N GLY A 246 0.23 -17.06 17.95
CA GLY A 246 -0.43 -18.08 17.14
C GLY A 246 -0.10 -17.99 15.66
N ASN A 247 -0.07 -19.15 14.99
CA ASN A 247 0.23 -19.25 13.57
C ASN A 247 -1.06 -19.33 12.74
N ALA A 248 -1.34 -18.30 11.96
CA ALA A 248 -2.54 -18.22 11.11
C ALA A 248 -2.59 -19.31 10.01
N THR A 249 -1.46 -19.90 9.62
CA THR A 249 -1.41 -21.03 8.66
C THR A 249 -1.87 -22.36 9.28
N ARG A 250 -2.09 -22.38 10.61
CA ARG A 250 -2.62 -23.53 11.36
C ARG A 250 -3.94 -23.16 12.04
N PRO A 251 -5.04 -23.02 11.26
CA PRO A 251 -6.27 -22.39 11.74
C PRO A 251 -6.91 -23.13 12.93
N LEU A 252 -6.87 -24.47 12.94
CA LEU A 252 -7.43 -25.25 14.04
C LEU A 252 -6.64 -25.09 15.35
N GLU A 253 -5.32 -25.02 15.25
CA GLU A 253 -4.43 -24.77 16.40
C GLU A 253 -4.68 -23.35 16.94
N LEU A 254 -4.75 -22.36 16.03
CA LEU A 254 -5.01 -20.97 16.39
C LEU A 254 -6.36 -20.81 17.10
N VAL A 255 -7.45 -21.38 16.57
CA VAL A 255 -8.77 -21.29 17.21
C VAL A 255 -8.72 -21.87 18.63
N LYS A 256 -8.09 -23.04 18.82
CA LYS A 256 -7.93 -23.65 20.14
C LYS A 256 -7.15 -22.73 21.09
N GLN A 257 -6.08 -22.11 20.61
CA GLN A 257 -5.23 -21.23 21.39
C GLN A 257 -5.96 -19.94 21.79
N VAL A 258 -6.78 -19.38 20.89
CA VAL A 258 -7.66 -18.25 21.19
C VAL A 258 -8.69 -18.62 22.25
N GLN A 259 -9.38 -19.75 22.09
CA GLN A 259 -10.37 -20.23 23.07
C GLN A 259 -9.75 -20.46 24.47
N GLN A 260 -8.54 -21.02 24.51
CA GLN A 260 -7.80 -21.23 25.76
C GLN A 260 -7.43 -19.90 26.41
N THR A 261 -6.91 -18.94 25.64
CA THR A 261 -6.51 -17.62 26.16
C THR A 261 -7.71 -16.82 26.66
N LEU A 262 -8.86 -16.97 26.02
CA LEU A 262 -10.12 -16.34 26.43
C LEU A 262 -10.87 -17.12 27.52
N SER A 263 -10.28 -18.17 28.08
CA SER A 263 -10.85 -18.99 29.16
C SER A 263 -12.24 -19.54 28.84
N GLY A 264 -12.46 -19.95 27.58
CA GLY A 264 -13.76 -20.49 27.13
C GLY A 264 -14.88 -19.46 27.00
N ARG A 265 -14.60 -18.15 27.15
CA ARG A 265 -15.51 -17.09 26.66
C ARG A 265 -15.71 -17.27 25.16
N ASP A 266 -16.82 -16.73 24.64
CA ASP A 266 -17.01 -16.67 23.19
C ASP A 266 -15.78 -16.03 22.54
N TYR A 267 -15.21 -16.71 21.54
CA TYR A 267 -13.99 -16.31 20.84
C TYR A 267 -14.31 -15.57 19.53
N LEU A 268 -15.59 -15.51 19.16
CA LEU A 268 -16.04 -14.73 18.03
C LEU A 268 -15.80 -13.24 18.29
N SER A 269 -15.38 -12.56 17.24
CA SER A 269 -15.21 -11.10 17.20
C SER A 269 -16.32 -10.50 16.36
N ASP A 270 -16.75 -9.30 16.70
CA ASP A 270 -17.69 -8.53 15.88
C ASP A 270 -17.05 -8.14 14.54
N LEU A 271 -15.72 -7.98 14.54
CA LEU A 271 -14.91 -7.67 13.37
C LEU A 271 -13.58 -8.43 13.43
N SER A 272 -13.19 -9.02 12.31
CA SER A 272 -11.87 -9.64 12.13
C SER A 272 -11.11 -8.90 11.03
N ILE A 273 -9.91 -8.43 11.36
CA ILE A 273 -9.01 -7.77 10.43
C ILE A 273 -7.85 -8.72 10.13
N ASN A 274 -7.68 -9.04 8.85
CA ASN A 274 -6.58 -9.86 8.39
C ASN A 274 -5.55 -8.98 7.66
N VAL A 275 -4.33 -8.90 8.21
CA VAL A 275 -3.19 -8.21 7.60
C VAL A 275 -1.99 -9.15 7.39
N VAL A 276 -2.23 -10.46 7.39
CA VAL A 276 -1.18 -11.44 7.05
C VAL A 276 -0.88 -11.40 5.56
N ASN A 277 0.39 -11.58 5.22
CA ASN A 277 0.89 -11.67 3.84
C ASN A 277 1.27 -13.10 3.44
N VAL A 278 0.95 -14.09 4.29
CA VAL A 278 1.15 -15.51 4.01
C VAL A 278 -0.14 -16.13 3.47
N PRO A 279 -0.06 -17.00 2.44
CA PRO A 279 -1.23 -17.67 1.86
C PRO A 279 -1.89 -18.66 2.82
#